data_AF-A0A3C1XT01-F1
#
_entry.id   AF-A0A3C1XT01-F1
#
_cell.length_a   1.000
_cell.length_b   1.000
_cell.length_c   1.000
_cell.angle_alpha   90.00
_cell.angle_beta   90.00
_cell.angle_gamma   90.00
#
_symmetry.space_group_name_H-M   'P 1'
#
loop_
_entity.id
_entity.type
_entity.pdbx_description
1 polymer ?
#
loop_
_entity_poly.entity_id
_entity_poly.type
_entity_poly.pdbx_seq_one_letter_code
_entity_poly.pdbx_strand_id
1 'polypeptide(L)' 'MSQTDTAVIRIHPADNVVIARRQLVSGTRLEGEGVTVVGLVPPGHKVAVRAIAAGEPVRRYNQIIGVARQDI' A
#
# COMPACT_ATOMS: atom_id res chain seq x y z
N MET A 1 14.81 13.35 3.64
CA MET A 1 13.82 13.27 4.73
C MET A 1 12.60 12.56 4.18
N SER A 2 12.34 11.31 4.59
CA SER A 2 11.12 10.61 4.17
C SER A 2 9.94 11.35 4.81
N GLN A 3 9.11 12.01 4.01
CA GLN A 3 7.90 12.65 4.50
C GLN A 3 7.00 11.53 5.03
N THR A 4 6.84 11.47 6.35
CA THR A 4 5.94 10.52 7.00
C THR A 4 4.52 10.89 6.61
N ASP A 5 3.98 10.25 5.57
CA ASP A 5 2.58 10.41 5.22
C ASP A 5 1.74 9.87 6.39
N THR A 6 1.03 10.76 7.07
CA THR A 6 0.23 10.41 8.25
C THR A 6 -1.00 9.58 7.90
N ALA A 7 -1.32 9.43 6.61
CA ALA A 7 -2.45 8.65 6.14
C ALA A 7 -2.16 7.13 6.11
N VAL A 8 -0.89 6.73 6.01
CA VAL A 8 -0.48 5.32 5.86
C VAL A 8 0.70 4.95 6.77
N ILE A 9 0.92 3.66 6.95
CA ILE A 9 2.11 3.10 7.62
C ILE A 9 2.85 2.21 6.63
N ARG A 10 4.09 2.60 6.34
CA ARG A 10 5.11 1.74 5.75
C ARG A 10 5.97 1.17 6.87
N ILE A 11 6.06 -0.15 6.94
CA ILE A 11 6.82 -0.82 8.00
C ILE A 11 8.25 -1.08 7.53
N HIS A 12 8.44 -1.46 6.27
CA HIS A 12 9.76 -1.66 5.70
C HIS A 12 9.88 -1.02 4.30
N PRO A 13 11.06 -0.49 3.90
CA PRO A 13 11.25 0.10 2.57
C PRO A 13 10.98 -0.86 1.40
N ALA A 14 11.25 -2.15 1.59
CA ALA A 14 11.00 -3.19 0.58
C ALA A 14 9.54 -3.65 0.46
N ASP A 15 8.63 -3.16 1.31
CA ASP A 15 7.22 -3.56 1.26
C ASP A 15 6.55 -3.01 -0.02
N ASN A 16 5.72 -3.81 -0.67
CA ASN A 16 4.93 -3.35 -1.83
C ASN A 16 3.49 -2.97 -1.45
N VAL A 17 3.17 -3.03 -0.16
CA VAL A 17 1.92 -2.54 0.42
C VAL A 17 2.17 -1.67 1.63
N VAL A 18 1.25 -0.74 1.89
CA VAL A 18 1.17 0.05 3.12
C VAL A 18 -0.16 -0.18 3.81
N ILE A 19 -0.28 0.22 5.08
CA ILE A 19 -1.53 0.10 5.84
C ILE A 19 -2.18 1.47 6.00
N ALA A 20 -3.46 1.58 5.66
CA ALA A 20 -4.24 2.78 5.88
C ALA A 20 -4.44 3.05 7.38
N ARG A 21 -4.10 4.26 7.85
CA ARG A 21 -4.31 4.70 9.25
C ARG A 21 -5.68 5.31 9.50
N ARG A 22 -6.30 5.79 8.41
CA ARG A 22 -7.64 6.37 8.38
C ARG A 22 -8.34 5.93 7.10
N GLN A 23 -9.62 6.26 6.97
CA GLN A 23 -10.33 6.03 5.71
C GLN A 23 -9.68 6.84 4.59
N LEU A 24 -9.33 6.15 3.50
CA LEU A 24 -8.88 6.75 2.26
C LEU A 24 -10.02 6.64 1.24
N VAL A 25 -10.16 7.67 0.42
CA VAL A 25 -11.14 7.73 -0.66
C VAL A 25 -10.43 7.84 -2.00
N SER A 26 -11.12 7.49 -3.08
CA SER A 26 -10.59 7.64 -4.44
C SER A 26 -10.09 9.08 -4.67
N GLY A 27 -8.96 9.21 -5.36
CA GLY A 27 -8.29 10.49 -5.61
C GLY A 27 -7.38 10.96 -4.46
N THR A 28 -7.36 10.29 -3.30
CA THR A 28 -6.40 10.63 -2.24
C THR A 28 -4.97 10.35 -2.72
N ARG A 29 -4.13 11.38 -2.75
CA ARG A 29 -2.71 11.24 -3.09
C ARG A 29 -1.89 10.88 -1.86
N LEU A 30 -1.10 9.81 -1.97
CA LEU A 30 -0.13 9.39 -0.95
C LEU A 30 1.25 9.87 -1.39
N GLU A 31 1.58 11.13 -1.08
CA GLU A 31 2.81 11.79 -1.57
C GLU A 31 4.09 11.00 -1.22
N GLY A 32 4.12 10.40 -0.02
CA GLY A 32 5.27 9.60 0.43
C GLY A 32 5.45 8.27 -0.32
N GLU A 33 4.42 7.82 -1.04
CA GLU A 33 4.40 6.56 -1.79
C GLU A 33 4.33 6.79 -3.31
N GLY A 34 4.09 8.03 -3.75
CA GLY A 34 4.01 8.38 -5.18
C GLY A 34 2.79 7.80 -5.91
N VAL A 35 1.73 7.41 -5.18
CA VAL A 35 0.52 6.80 -5.74
C VAL A 35 -0.75 7.56 -5.37
N THR A 36 -1.79 7.35 -6.16
CA THR A 36 -3.14 7.86 -5.90
C THR A 36 -4.08 6.69 -5.64
N VAL A 37 -4.87 6.79 -4.57
CA VAL A 37 -5.84 5.77 -4.21
C VAL A 37 -6.98 5.74 -5.23
N VAL A 38 -7.34 4.56 -5.72
CA VAL A 38 -8.39 4.36 -6.75
C VAL A 38 -9.79 4.10 -6.18
N GLY A 39 -9.91 3.72 -4.91
CA GLY A 39 -11.20 3.37 -4.29
C GLY A 39 -11.27 3.66 -2.80
N LEU A 40 -12.35 3.24 -2.15
CA LEU A 40 -12.48 3.34 -0.70
C LEU A 40 -11.57 2.32 -0.01
N VAL A 41 -10.70 2.78 0.89
CA VAL A 41 -9.86 1.90 1.72
C VAL A 41 -10.12 2.20 3.20
N PRO A 42 -10.75 1.29 3.95
CA PRO A 42 -10.97 1.47 5.38
C PRO A 42 -9.66 1.44 6.18
N PRO A 43 -9.64 2.00 7.41
CA PRO A 43 -8.50 1.86 8.31
C PRO A 43 -8.07 0.39 8.50
N GLY A 44 -6.78 0.15 8.65
CA GLY A 44 -6.20 -1.19 8.86
C GLY A 44 -6.07 -2.04 7.60
N HIS A 45 -6.60 -1.60 6.46
CA HIS A 45 -6.51 -2.33 5.20
C HIS A 45 -5.21 -2.02 4.44
N LYS A 46 -4.81 -2.96 3.57
CA LYS A 46 -3.61 -2.85 2.74
C LYS A 46 -3.91 -2.02 1.48
N VAL A 47 -2.95 -1.19 1.11
CA VAL A 47 -2.93 -0.44 -0.16
C VAL A 47 -1.66 -0.84 -0.91
N ALA A 48 -1.79 -1.26 -2.16
CA ALA A 48 -0.64 -1.49 -3.03
C ALA A 48 -0.02 -0.14 -3.43
N VAL A 49 1.30 -0.04 -3.37
CA VAL A 49 2.05 1.19 -3.71
C VAL A 49 2.83 1.06 -5.02
N ARG A 50 2.62 -0.04 -5.73
CA ARG A 50 3.08 -0.32 -7.08
C ARG A 50 2.17 -1.38 -7.68
N ALA A 51 2.23 -1.57 -9.00
CA ALA A 51 1.61 -2.72 -9.63
C ALA A 51 2.18 -4.03 -9.06
N ILE A 52 1.30 -4.99 -8.80
CA ILE A 52 1.66 -6.35 -8.38
C ILE A 52 0.91 -7.31 -9.31
N ALA A 53 1.62 -7.95 -10.23
CA ALA A 53 1.01 -8.86 -11.19
C ALA A 53 0.47 -10.13 -10.51
N ALA A 54 -0.49 -10.80 -11.14
CA ALA A 54 -0.95 -12.12 -10.71
C ALA A 54 0.23 -13.08 -10.56
N GLY A 55 0.29 -13.81 -9.45
CA GLY A 55 1.41 -14.70 -9.11
C GLY A 55 2.59 -14.02 -8.44
N GLU A 56 2.64 -12.67 -8.37
CA GLU A 56 3.70 -11.97 -7.63
C GLU A 56 3.47 -11.98 -6.11
N PRO A 57 4.56 -11.98 -5.32
CA PRO A 57 4.48 -11.93 -3.87
C PRO A 57 4.00 -10.57 -3.36
N VAL A 58 3.06 -10.58 -2.42
CA VAL A 58 2.72 -9.42 -1.58
C VAL A 58 3.66 -9.41 -0.38
N ARG A 59 4.37 -8.31 -0.17
CA ARG A 59 5.42 -8.16 0.85
C ARG A 59 5.07 -7.09 1.89
N ARG A 60 5.10 -7.49 3.17
CA ARG A 60 4.95 -6.61 4.35
C ARG A 60 5.94 -7.06 5.42
N TYR A 61 6.52 -6.16 6.20
CA TYR A 61 7.58 -6.48 7.18
C TYR A 61 8.84 -7.07 6.50
N ASN A 62 9.05 -6.75 5.23
CA ASN A 62 10.01 -7.45 4.36
C ASN A 62 9.75 -8.97 4.18
N GLN A 63 8.58 -9.48 4.58
CA GLN A 63 8.21 -10.89 4.45
C GLN A 63 7.13 -11.06 3.39
N ILE A 64 7.17 -12.18 2.68
CA ILE A 64 6.09 -12.56 1.76
C ILE A 64 4.91 -13.02 2.63
N ILE A 65 3.79 -12.31 2.53
CA ILE A 65 2.57 -12.60 3.31
C ILE A 65 1.48 -13.27 2.48
N GLY A 66 1.74 -13.48 1.18
CA GLY A 66 0.82 -14.08 0.24
C GLY A 66 1.24 -13.79 -1.19
N VAL A 67 0.41 -14.24 -2.12
CA VAL A 67 0.60 -14.08 -3.57
C VAL A 67 -0.65 -13.44 -4.16
N ALA A 68 -0.47 -12.48 -5.06
CA ALA A 68 -1.58 -11.83 -5.75
C ALA A 68 -2.31 -12.84 -6.65
N ARG A 69 -3.64 -12.94 -6.53
CA ARG A 69 -4.45 -13.86 -7.35
C ARG A 69 -4.78 -13.31 -8.73
N GLN A 70 -4.71 -12.00 -8.87
CA GLN A 70 -4.95 -11.22 -10.09
C GLN A 70 -4.04 -9.99 -10.01
N ASP A 71 -3.92 -9.26 -11.11
CA ASP A 71 -3.19 -7.99 -11.13
C ASP A 71 -3.82 -6.99 -10.15
N ILE A 72 -2.97 -6.29 -9.40
CA ILE A 72 -3.33 -5.27 -8.39
C ILE A 72 -2.70 -3.94 -8.79
#